data_AF-A0A511IYU8-F1
#
_entry.id   AF-A0A511IYU8-F1
#
_cell.length_a   1.000
_cell.length_b   1.000
_cell.length_c   1.000
_cell.angle_alpha   90.00
_cell.angle_beta   90.00
_cell.angle_gamma   90.00
#
_symmetry.space_group_name_H-M   'P 1'
#
loop_
_entity.id
_entity.type
_entity.pdbx_description
1 polymer ?
#
loop_
_entity_poly.entity_id
_entity_poly.type
_entity_poly.pdbx_seq_one_letter_code
_entity_poly.pdbx_strand_id
1 'polypeptide(L)'
;MKINEMNSIYVDPSIENIERHAEYEKIHKIMTRSAYHYFDHLSDLFEREPLKYAEIENIIYEKHKIEGPSLLEILKKEGKGIYHSELLPQMSENFLLEGIQALFIECQNESRIAVLNNYCRNGYYFEEMRFPDFRRLIDVNKGQEKLAFKKRLAEKKFQALIRSYDNNRPINRINFWRMSQSNSRNSR
;
A
#
# COMPACT_ATOMS: atom_id res chain seq x y z
N MET A 1 35.87 -3.89 3.57
CA MET A 1 34.49 -3.70 4.04
C MET A 1 34.03 -5.04 4.59
N LYS A 2 34.01 -5.21 5.92
CA LYS A 2 33.63 -6.50 6.54
C LYS A 2 32.11 -6.58 6.53
N ILE A 3 31.57 -7.52 5.76
CA ILE A 3 30.18 -7.94 5.88
C ILE A 3 30.04 -8.45 7.32
N ASN A 4 29.22 -7.80 8.13
CA ASN A 4 28.95 -8.25 9.50
C ASN A 4 28.29 -9.64 9.40
N GLU A 5 29.05 -10.69 9.71
CA GLU A 5 28.67 -12.12 9.68
C GLU A 5 27.47 -12.48 10.58
N MET A 6 26.76 -11.51 11.18
CA MET A 6 25.72 -11.77 12.19
C MET A 6 24.27 -11.62 11.70
N ASN A 7 23.97 -10.99 10.55
CA ASN A 7 22.58 -10.61 10.21
C ASN A 7 22.11 -10.98 8.79
N SER A 8 22.79 -11.91 8.10
CA SER A 8 22.43 -12.33 6.74
C SER A 8 22.44 -13.84 6.59
N ILE A 9 21.48 -14.41 5.87
CA ILE A 9 21.37 -15.85 5.61
C ILE A 9 21.30 -16.07 4.11
N TYR A 10 22.20 -16.88 3.57
CA TYR A 10 22.05 -17.36 2.21
C TYR A 10 20.87 -18.33 2.16
N VAL A 11 19.93 -18.08 1.26
CA VAL A 11 18.81 -18.99 0.99
C VAL A 11 18.89 -19.33 -0.48
N ASP A 12 19.04 -20.61 -0.82
CA ASP A 12 19.11 -21.03 -2.21
C ASP A 12 17.78 -20.72 -2.94
N PRO A 13 17.80 -20.08 -4.12
CA PRO A 13 16.58 -19.76 -4.86
C PRO A 13 15.79 -21.00 -5.33
N SER A 14 16.40 -22.18 -5.32
CA SER A 14 15.74 -23.46 -5.62
C SER A 14 14.92 -24.02 -4.44
N ILE A 15 14.97 -23.42 -3.26
CA ILE A 15 14.19 -23.90 -2.13
C ILE A 15 12.68 -23.68 -2.34
N GLU A 16 11.92 -24.76 -2.35
CA GLU A 16 10.47 -24.69 -2.56
C GLU A 16 9.72 -24.24 -1.29
N ASN A 17 10.22 -24.59 -0.10
CA ASN A 17 9.62 -24.18 1.17
C ASN A 17 10.68 -23.68 2.17
N ILE A 18 10.60 -22.38 2.46
CA ILE A 18 11.51 -21.70 3.39
C ILE A 18 11.35 -22.17 4.85
N GLU A 19 10.19 -22.72 5.23
CA GLU A 19 9.94 -23.27 6.56
C GLU A 19 10.77 -24.52 6.85
N ARG A 20 11.24 -25.19 5.80
CA ARG A 20 12.11 -26.37 5.90
C ARG A 20 13.59 -26.02 5.80
N HIS A 21 13.93 -24.73 5.69
CA HIS A 21 15.32 -24.29 5.65
C HIS A 21 16.01 -24.56 7.00
N ALA A 22 17.25 -25.04 6.97
CA ALA A 22 18.01 -25.37 8.19
C ALA A 22 18.15 -24.17 9.15
N GLU A 23 18.13 -22.96 8.61
CA GLU A 23 18.21 -21.70 9.36
C GLU A 23 16.87 -20.94 9.44
N TYR A 24 15.73 -21.64 9.30
CA TYR A 24 14.40 -21.03 9.35
C TYR A 24 14.20 -20.09 10.53
N GLU A 25 14.62 -20.49 11.75
CA GLU A 25 14.53 -19.64 12.94
C GLU A 25 15.27 -18.31 12.81
N LYS A 26 16.43 -18.31 12.14
CA LYS A 26 17.16 -17.07 11.89
C LYS A 26 16.48 -16.24 10.80
N ILE A 27 15.94 -16.87 9.75
CA ILE A 27 15.14 -16.19 8.72
C ILE A 27 13.92 -15.52 9.37
N HIS A 28 13.19 -16.25 10.21
CA HIS A 28 12.04 -15.75 10.93
C HIS A 28 12.42 -14.54 11.81
N LYS A 29 13.55 -14.61 12.54
CA LYS A 29 14.06 -13.47 13.32
C LYS A 29 14.39 -12.25 12.46
N ILE A 30 14.98 -12.44 11.27
CA ILE A 30 15.25 -11.35 10.33
C ILE A 30 13.94 -10.66 9.90
N MET A 31 12.92 -11.45 9.54
CA MET A 31 11.62 -10.93 9.13
C MET A 31 10.94 -10.18 10.28
N THR A 32 10.93 -10.75 11.48
CA THR A 32 10.32 -10.15 12.67
C THR A 32 11.01 -8.84 13.04
N ARG A 33 12.35 -8.80 13.08
CA ARG A 33 13.08 -7.55 13.35
C ARG A 33 12.81 -6.48 12.29
N SER A 34 12.76 -6.88 11.02
CA SER A 34 12.44 -5.97 9.93
C SER A 34 11.03 -5.36 10.10
N ALA A 35 10.05 -6.14 10.53
CA ALA A 35 8.71 -5.64 10.82
C ALA A 35 8.71 -4.63 11.97
N TYR A 36 9.46 -4.90 13.05
CA TYR A 36 9.63 -3.95 14.15
C TYR A 36 10.31 -2.65 13.71
N HIS A 37 11.36 -2.71 12.88
CA HIS A 37 11.98 -1.50 12.33
C HIS A 37 10.98 -0.64 11.53
N TYR A 38 10.11 -1.28 10.74
CA TYR A 38 9.03 -0.58 10.04
C TYR A 38 8.03 0.08 11.01
N PHE A 39 7.67 -0.61 12.09
CA PHE A 39 6.75 -0.09 13.10
C PHE A 39 7.37 1.05 13.94
N ASP A 40 8.64 0.93 14.32
CA ASP A 40 9.42 1.98 14.96
C ASP A 40 9.50 3.21 14.07
N HIS A 41 9.77 3.02 12.77
CA HIS A 41 9.78 4.12 11.81
C HIS A 41 8.41 4.76 11.63
N LEU A 42 7.33 3.98 11.60
CA LEU A 42 5.98 4.51 11.55
C LEU A 42 5.68 5.38 12.78
N SER A 43 6.14 4.96 13.95
CA SER A 43 6.04 5.73 15.19
C SER A 43 6.90 6.99 15.19
N ASP A 44 8.11 6.95 14.61
CA ASP A 44 8.92 8.15 14.39
C ASP A 44 8.21 9.15 13.46
N LEU A 45 7.55 8.66 12.40
CA LEU A 45 6.78 9.50 11.47
C LEU A 45 5.61 10.19 12.16
N PHE A 46 4.94 9.52 13.11
CA PHE A 46 3.88 10.12 13.90
C PHE A 46 4.36 11.39 14.62
N GLU A 47 5.56 11.36 15.21
CA GLU A 47 6.12 12.48 15.96
C GLU A 47 6.70 13.56 15.04
N ARG A 48 7.47 13.16 14.03
CA ARG A 48 8.31 14.08 13.23
C ARG A 48 7.63 14.58 11.96
N GLU A 49 6.82 13.75 11.31
CA GLU A 49 6.19 14.02 10.02
C GLU A 49 4.71 13.60 10.02
N PRO A 50 3.86 14.25 10.85
CA PRO A 50 2.49 13.78 11.12
C PRO A 50 1.59 13.71 9.89
N LEU A 51 1.81 14.57 8.89
CA LEU A 51 1.07 14.52 7.62
C LEU A 51 1.37 13.26 6.82
N LYS A 52 2.63 12.83 6.83
CA LYS A 52 3.07 11.61 6.13
C LYS A 52 2.58 10.37 6.86
N TYR A 53 2.60 10.39 8.20
CA TYR A 53 1.96 9.36 9.01
C TYR A 53 0.47 9.26 8.67
N ALA A 54 -0.27 10.38 8.63
CA ALA A 54 -1.70 10.38 8.31
C ALA A 54 -2.00 9.82 6.90
N GLU A 55 -1.17 10.12 5.89
CA GLU A 55 -1.29 9.52 4.55
C GLU A 55 -1.17 7.99 4.62
N ILE A 56 -0.16 7.48 5.34
CA ILE A 56 0.06 6.03 5.49
C ILE A 56 -1.08 5.37 6.26
N GLU A 57 -1.50 5.96 7.39
CA GLU A 57 -2.58 5.46 8.22
C GLU A 57 -3.89 5.36 7.43
N ASN A 58 -4.25 6.41 6.68
CA ASN A 58 -5.46 6.40 5.85
C ASN A 58 -5.44 5.27 4.81
N ILE A 59 -4.31 5.06 4.13
CA ILE A 59 -4.16 3.95 3.17
C ILE A 59 -4.39 2.60 3.86
N ILE A 60 -3.83 2.41 5.05
CA ILE A 60 -3.98 1.16 5.81
C ILE A 60 -5.43 0.98 6.28
N TYR A 61 -6.04 2.03 6.80
CA TYR A 61 -7.43 1.99 7.28
C TYR A 61 -8.40 1.67 6.15
N GLU A 62 -8.25 2.31 4.99
CA GLU A 62 -9.04 1.99 3.80
C GLU A 62 -8.84 0.53 3.35
N LYS A 63 -7.60 0.06 3.34
CA LYS A 63 -7.27 -1.33 2.97
C LYS A 63 -7.91 -2.35 3.92
N HIS A 64 -7.92 -2.06 5.21
CA HIS A 64 -8.47 -2.93 6.26
C HIS A 64 -9.95 -2.66 6.57
N LYS A 65 -10.58 -1.68 5.89
CA LYS A 65 -11.98 -1.24 6.10
C LYS A 65 -12.27 -0.80 7.53
N ILE A 66 -11.29 -0.14 8.16
CA ILE A 66 -11.43 0.41 9.51
C ILE A 66 -12.16 1.75 9.41
N GLU A 67 -13.35 1.83 10.00
CA GLU A 67 -14.14 3.06 10.08
C GLU A 67 -13.96 3.70 11.46
N GLY A 68 -13.43 4.93 11.51
CA GLY A 68 -13.29 5.67 12.75
C GLY A 68 -12.28 6.81 12.69
N PRO A 69 -12.07 7.51 13.81
CA PRO A 69 -11.09 8.59 13.89
C PRO A 69 -9.65 8.07 13.74
N SER A 70 -8.80 8.92 13.17
CA SER A 70 -7.36 8.67 13.03
C SER A 70 -6.70 8.44 14.41
N LEU A 71 -5.77 7.47 14.53
CA LEU A 71 -5.01 7.30 15.78
C LEU A 71 -4.13 8.52 16.05
N LEU A 72 -3.66 9.20 15.00
CA LEU A 72 -2.95 10.48 15.12
C LEU A 72 -3.77 11.51 15.89
N GLU A 73 -5.05 11.64 15.54
CA GLU A 73 -5.95 12.60 16.18
C GLU A 73 -6.26 12.23 17.63
N ILE A 74 -6.44 10.94 17.91
CA ILE A 74 -6.73 10.43 19.26
C ILE A 74 -5.50 10.64 20.15
N LEU A 75 -4.35 10.11 19.74
CA LEU A 75 -3.14 10.10 20.56
C LEU A 75 -2.57 11.51 20.77
N LYS A 76 -2.70 12.41 19.80
CA LYS A 76 -2.35 13.83 19.99
C LYS A 76 -3.24 14.55 21.01
N LYS A 77 -4.54 14.28 21.03
CA LYS A 77 -5.47 14.86 22.03
C LYS A 77 -5.10 14.41 23.44
N GLU A 78 -4.50 13.23 23.57
CA GLU A 78 -4.04 12.68 24.85
C GLU A 78 -2.59 13.02 25.20
N GLY A 79 -1.86 13.70 24.30
CA GLY A 79 -0.45 14.03 24.50
C GLY A 79 0.47 12.80 24.51
N LYS A 80 0.09 11.71 23.85
CA LYS A 80 0.79 10.42 23.86
C LYS A 80 1.36 10.07 22.50
N GLY A 81 2.51 9.39 22.50
CA GLY A 81 3.03 8.69 21.32
C GLY A 81 2.42 7.29 21.17
N ILE A 82 2.66 6.64 20.03
CA ILE A 82 2.14 5.29 19.71
C ILE A 82 2.55 4.24 20.75
N TYR A 83 3.70 4.42 21.42
CA TYR A 83 4.24 3.51 22.44
C TYR A 83 3.68 3.69 23.87
N HIS A 84 2.76 4.62 24.11
CA HIS A 84 2.23 4.87 25.46
C HIS A 84 0.80 4.36 25.61
N SER A 85 0.69 3.03 25.76
CA SER A 85 -0.57 2.29 25.83
C SER A 85 -1.20 2.19 27.23
N GLU A 86 -0.77 2.97 28.22
CA GLU A 86 -1.23 2.72 29.60
C GLU A 86 -2.54 3.41 30.02
N LEU A 87 -3.12 4.34 29.26
CA LEU A 87 -4.36 5.01 29.71
C LEU A 87 -5.22 5.52 28.54
N LEU A 88 -6.24 4.82 28.05
CA LEU A 88 -7.22 5.39 27.09
C LEU A 88 -8.66 5.18 27.62
N PRO A 89 -9.21 6.07 28.48
CA PRO A 89 -10.48 5.79 29.15
C PRO A 89 -11.76 6.14 28.36
N GLN A 90 -11.73 6.55 27.08
CA GLN A 90 -12.94 7.09 26.42
C GLN A 90 -13.22 6.64 24.97
N MET A 91 -12.53 5.60 24.47
CA MET A 91 -12.90 4.90 23.23
C MET A 91 -12.92 3.39 23.50
N SER A 92 -13.66 2.60 22.73
CA SER A 92 -13.61 1.15 22.90
C SER A 92 -12.17 0.68 22.69
N GLU A 93 -11.57 0.04 23.69
CA GLU A 93 -10.22 -0.55 23.62
C GLU A 93 -10.06 -1.38 22.33
N ASN A 94 -11.16 -1.96 21.84
CA ASN A 94 -11.26 -2.71 20.60
C ASN A 94 -10.86 -1.92 19.34
N PHE A 95 -11.30 -0.66 19.17
CA PHE A 95 -10.97 0.11 17.96
C PHE A 95 -9.48 0.49 17.92
N LEU A 96 -8.94 0.90 19.06
CA LEU A 96 -7.52 1.25 19.20
C LEU A 96 -6.65 0.02 18.90
N LEU A 97 -7.03 -1.13 19.47
CA LEU A 97 -6.36 -2.39 19.23
C LEU A 97 -6.44 -2.81 17.77
N GLU A 98 -7.60 -2.69 17.13
CA GLU A 98 -7.82 -3.00 15.72
C GLU A 98 -6.96 -2.12 14.80
N GLY A 99 -6.90 -0.81 15.07
CA GLY A 99 -6.06 0.14 14.33
C GLY A 99 -4.58 -0.20 14.45
N ILE A 100 -4.07 -0.39 15.68
CA ILE A 100 -2.66 -0.75 15.92
C ILE A 100 -2.32 -2.09 15.26
N GLN A 101 -3.21 -3.08 15.33
CA GLN A 101 -3.02 -4.37 14.69
C GLN A 101 -2.92 -4.24 13.16
N ALA A 102 -3.80 -3.46 12.54
CA ALA A 102 -3.73 -3.22 11.09
C ALA A 102 -2.43 -2.51 10.68
N LEU A 103 -2.00 -1.50 11.45
CA LEU A 103 -0.70 -0.85 11.21
C LEU A 103 0.46 -1.83 11.29
N PHE A 104 0.48 -2.69 12.32
CA PHE A 104 1.55 -3.68 12.49
C PHE A 104 1.54 -4.76 11.40
N ILE A 105 0.36 -5.24 10.99
CA ILE A 105 0.19 -6.17 9.86
C ILE A 105 0.77 -5.55 8.59
N GLU A 106 0.51 -4.27 8.33
CA GLU A 106 1.07 -3.64 7.13
C GLU A 106 2.59 -3.44 7.22
N CYS A 107 3.13 -3.16 8.42
CA CYS A 107 4.58 -3.14 8.63
C CYS A 107 5.22 -4.51 8.34
N GLN A 108 4.56 -5.62 8.71
CA GLN A 108 5.00 -6.98 8.36
C GLN A 108 4.98 -7.20 6.84
N ASN A 109 3.93 -6.74 6.15
CA ASN A 109 3.80 -6.87 4.70
C ASN A 109 4.88 -6.07 3.96
N GLU A 110 5.05 -4.79 4.32
CA GLU A 110 6.05 -3.91 3.68
C GLU A 110 7.47 -4.40 3.93
N SER A 111 7.81 -4.77 5.17
CA SER A 111 9.13 -5.32 5.49
C SER A 111 9.40 -6.61 4.73
N ARG A 112 8.42 -7.52 4.63
CA ARG A 112 8.57 -8.75 3.84
C ARG A 112 8.83 -8.46 2.38
N ILE A 113 8.08 -7.55 1.78
CA ILE A 113 8.26 -7.18 0.37
C ILE A 113 9.64 -6.53 0.16
N ALA A 114 10.10 -5.70 1.10
CA ALA A 114 11.42 -5.09 1.02
C ALA A 114 12.55 -6.13 1.12
N VAL A 115 12.47 -7.08 2.06
CA VAL A 115 13.42 -8.20 2.17
C VAL A 115 13.46 -8.99 0.86
N LEU A 116 12.30 -9.37 0.31
CA LEU A 116 12.22 -10.15 -0.92
C LEU A 116 12.72 -9.40 -2.16
N ASN A 117 12.46 -8.10 -2.26
CA ASN A 117 12.96 -7.28 -3.36
C ASN A 117 14.49 -7.14 -3.33
N ASN A 118 15.08 -7.14 -2.13
CA ASN A 118 16.52 -7.05 -1.96
C ASN A 118 17.21 -8.42 -2.03
N TYR A 119 16.52 -9.51 -1.77
CA TYR A 119 17.05 -10.88 -1.79
C TYR A 119 17.87 -11.19 -3.05
N CYS A 120 17.32 -10.98 -4.25
CA CYS A 120 18.06 -11.19 -5.50
C CYS A 120 19.22 -10.20 -5.68
N ARG A 121 19.04 -8.95 -5.25
CA ARG A 121 20.08 -7.89 -5.36
C ARG A 121 21.27 -8.16 -4.45
N ASN A 122 21.02 -8.83 -3.33
CA ASN A 122 22.01 -9.20 -2.34
C ASN A 122 22.67 -10.55 -2.64
N GLY A 123 22.46 -11.13 -3.84
CA GLY A 123 23.04 -12.42 -4.20
C GLY A 123 22.39 -13.60 -3.48
N TYR A 124 21.08 -13.55 -3.28
CA TYR A 124 20.26 -14.57 -2.61
C TYR A 124 20.48 -14.65 -1.09
N TYR A 125 20.77 -13.50 -0.47
CA TYR A 125 20.84 -13.38 0.99
C TYR A 125 19.60 -12.68 1.53
N PHE A 126 18.97 -13.31 2.53
CA PHE A 126 18.01 -12.65 3.40
C PHE A 126 18.78 -11.76 4.37
N GLU A 127 18.49 -10.46 4.35
CA GLU A 127 19.10 -9.48 5.23
C GLU A 127 18.03 -8.67 5.95
N GLU A 128 18.35 -8.24 7.16
CA GLU A 128 17.48 -7.37 7.96
C GLU A 128 17.31 -5.99 7.33
N MET A 129 16.06 -5.55 7.21
CA MET A 129 15.74 -4.20 6.71
C MET A 129 15.88 -3.17 7.83
N ARG A 130 16.99 -2.42 7.81
CA ARG A 130 17.28 -1.36 8.79
C ARG A 130 16.82 0.04 8.37
N PHE A 131 16.47 0.21 7.10
CA PHE A 131 16.04 1.49 6.53
C PHE A 131 14.64 1.30 5.94
N PRO A 132 13.59 1.31 6.79
CA PRO A 132 12.22 1.16 6.35
C PRO A 132 11.77 2.36 5.49
N ASP A 133 10.92 2.09 4.50
CA ASP A 133 10.32 3.11 3.63
C ASP A 133 8.94 2.65 3.16
N PHE A 134 7.94 3.53 3.31
CA PHE A 134 6.54 3.31 2.90
C PHE A 134 6.21 3.89 1.52
N ARG A 135 7.18 4.41 0.75
CA ARG A 135 6.95 4.92 -0.62
C ARG A 135 6.20 3.93 -1.52
N ARG A 136 6.54 2.63 -1.43
CA ARG A 136 5.89 1.58 -2.20
C ARG A 136 4.39 1.52 -1.91
N LEU A 137 4.00 1.54 -0.64
CA LEU A 137 2.60 1.54 -0.20
C LEU A 137 1.84 2.73 -0.80
N ILE A 138 2.44 3.92 -0.70
CA ILE A 138 1.89 5.17 -1.22
C ILE A 138 1.73 5.11 -2.75
N ASP A 139 2.76 4.65 -3.47
CA ASP A 139 2.75 4.59 -4.94
C ASP A 139 1.74 3.57 -5.45
N VAL A 140 1.62 2.41 -4.79
CA VAL A 140 0.61 1.39 -5.10
C VAL A 140 -0.79 1.96 -4.92
N ASN A 141 -1.06 2.66 -3.82
CA ASN A 141 -2.37 3.27 -3.57
C ASN A 141 -2.71 4.31 -4.65
N LYS A 142 -1.78 5.22 -4.97
CA LYS A 142 -1.95 6.22 -6.05
C LYS A 142 -2.25 5.56 -7.41
N GLY A 143 -1.60 4.43 -7.70
CA GLY A 143 -1.89 3.62 -8.88
C GLY A 143 -3.31 3.06 -8.90
N GLN A 144 -3.77 2.50 -7.77
CA GLN A 144 -5.12 1.95 -7.63
C GLN A 144 -6.21 3.04 -7.73
N GLU A 145 -6.03 4.19 -7.09
CA GLU A 145 -6.94 5.33 -7.20
C GLU A 145 -7.08 5.82 -8.64
N LYS A 146 -5.95 5.91 -9.36
CA LYS A 146 -5.95 6.30 -10.79
C LYS A 146 -6.75 5.32 -11.64
N LEU A 147 -6.64 4.02 -11.37
CA LEU A 147 -7.43 2.99 -12.03
C LEU A 147 -8.93 3.09 -11.68
N ALA A 148 -9.26 3.29 -10.40
CA ALA A 148 -10.63 3.47 -9.93
C ALA A 148 -11.28 4.72 -10.52
N PHE A 149 -10.54 5.83 -10.63
CA PHE A 149 -10.99 7.05 -11.30
C PHE A 149 -11.29 6.82 -12.78
N LYS A 150 -10.40 6.14 -13.50
CA LYS A 150 -10.64 5.77 -14.92
C LYS A 150 -11.90 4.94 -15.10
N LYS A 151 -12.14 3.96 -14.22
CA LYS A 151 -13.37 3.15 -14.24
C LYS A 151 -14.61 4.01 -14.00
N ARG A 152 -14.62 4.85 -12.96
CA ARG A 152 -15.74 5.77 -12.67
C ARG A 152 -16.03 6.73 -13.83
N LEU A 153 -14.99 7.23 -14.50
CA LEU A 153 -15.14 8.09 -15.67
C LEU A 153 -15.73 7.34 -16.87
N ALA A 154 -15.27 6.11 -17.13
CA ALA A 154 -15.81 5.26 -18.19
C ALA A 154 -17.29 4.93 -17.94
N GLU A 155 -17.64 4.61 -16.69
CA GLU A 155 -19.02 4.33 -16.28
C GLU A 155 -19.93 5.57 -16.40
N LYS A 156 -19.47 6.75 -15.97
CA LYS A 156 -20.20 8.01 -16.19
C LYS A 156 -20.42 8.28 -17.68
N LYS A 157 -19.42 8.05 -18.53
CA LYS A 157 -19.54 8.21 -19.99
C LYS A 157 -20.54 7.21 -20.59
N PHE A 158 -20.51 5.96 -20.13
CA PHE A 158 -21.44 4.92 -20.55
C PHE A 158 -22.88 5.25 -20.12
N GLN A 159 -23.08 5.67 -18.88
CA GLN A 159 -24.38 6.11 -18.36
C GLN A 159 -24.91 7.35 -19.10
N ALA A 160 -24.05 8.32 -19.43
CA ALA A 160 -24.43 9.46 -20.26
C ALA A 160 -24.86 9.04 -21.68
N LEU A 161 -24.18 8.03 -22.26
CA LEU A 161 -24.53 7.47 -23.57
C LEU A 161 -25.90 6.77 -23.52
N ILE A 162 -26.16 5.94 -22.51
CA ILE A 162 -27.48 5.33 -22.29
C ILE A 162 -28.56 6.40 -22.15
N ARG A 163 -28.36 7.41 -21.29
CA ARG A 163 -29.30 8.52 -21.12
C ARG A 163 -29.53 9.31 -22.41
N SER A 164 -28.50 9.44 -23.27
CA SER A 164 -28.64 10.09 -24.58
C SER A 164 -29.41 9.24 -25.60
N TYR A 165 -29.40 7.92 -25.41
CA TYR A 165 -30.15 6.95 -26.21
C TYR A 165 -31.62 6.92 -25.77
N ASP A 166 -31.88 6.90 -24.47
CA ASP A 166 -33.24 6.91 -23.90
C ASP A 166 -33.97 8.24 -24.11
N ASN A 167 -33.24 9.37 -24.15
CA ASN A 167 -33.85 10.69 -24.32
C ASN A 167 -34.03 11.14 -25.79
N ASN A 168 -33.62 10.35 -26.78
CA ASN A 168 -33.75 10.73 -28.20
C ASN A 168 -34.69 9.80 -28.99
N ARG A 169 -35.87 10.35 -29.29
CA ARG A 169 -36.59 10.21 -30.57
C ARG A 169 -35.61 10.10 -31.76
N PRO A 170 -36.00 9.44 -32.87
CA PRO A 170 -35.07 8.94 -33.88
C PRO A 170 -34.18 10.06 -34.44
N ILE A 171 -32.90 10.06 -34.04
CA ILE A 171 -31.88 10.88 -34.69
C ILE A 171 -31.62 10.24 -36.05
N ASN A 172 -32.00 10.95 -37.11
CA ASN A 172 -31.60 10.67 -38.48
C ASN A 172 -30.09 10.37 -38.51
N ARG A 173 -29.77 9.08 -38.72
CA ARG A 173 -28.42 8.58 -38.99
C ARG A 173 -27.97 9.05 -40.37
N ILE A 174 -27.68 10.33 -40.52
CA ILE A 174 -26.95 10.87 -41.66
C ILE A 174 -26.00 11.90 -41.07
N ASN A 175 -24.74 11.52 -40.82
CA ASN A 175 -23.54 12.36 -41.02
C ASN A 175 -22.24 11.77 -40.46
N PHE A 176 -22.25 10.69 -39.67
CA PHE A 176 -20.98 10.15 -39.15
C PHE A 176 -20.16 9.34 -40.17
N TRP A 177 -20.77 8.85 -41.26
CA TRP A 177 -20.09 8.07 -42.30
C TRP A 177 -19.71 8.85 -43.57
N ARG A 178 -19.99 10.16 -43.65
CA ARG A 178 -19.60 10.98 -44.82
C ARG A 178 -18.25 11.68 -44.71
N MET A 179 -17.67 11.83 -43.52
CA MET A 179 -16.33 12.44 -43.36
C MET A 179 -15.17 11.44 -43.52
N SER A 180 -15.41 10.13 -43.46
CA SER A 180 -14.37 9.11 -43.62
C SER A 180 -14.13 8.67 -45.07
N GLN A 181 -14.95 9.11 -46.03
CA GLN A 181 -14.73 8.83 -47.46
C GLN A 181 -14.25 10.02 -48.29
N SER A 182 -14.20 11.23 -47.73
CA SER A 182 -13.65 12.41 -48.44
C SER A 182 -12.14 12.59 -48.29
N ASN A 183 -11.47 11.81 -47.42
CA ASN A 183 -10.01 11.88 -47.22
C ASN A 183 -9.21 10.76 -47.91
N SER A 184 -9.84 9.90 -48.72
CA SER A 184 -9.14 8.88 -49.53
C SER A 184 -9.04 9.21 -51.02
N ARG A 185 -9.41 10.43 -51.44
CA ARG A 185 -9.18 10.94 -52.80
C ARG A 185 -8.42 12.26 -52.74
N ASN A 186 -7.17 12.20 -52.30
CA ASN A 186 -6.13 13.20 -52.62
C ASN A 186 -4.75 12.62 -52.28
N SER A 187 -4.41 11.54 -52.95
CA SER A 187 -3.02 11.07 -53.06
C SER A 187 -2.88 10.21 -54.33
N ARG A 188 -2.69 10.93 -55.44
CA ARG A 188 -2.25 10.50 -56.78
C ARG A 188 -3.24 9.77 -57.67
#